data_AF-A5KDE1-F1
#
_entry.id   AF-A5KDE1-F1
#
_cell.length_a   1.000
_cell.length_b   1.000
_cell.length_c   1.000
_cell.angle_alpha   90.00
_cell.angle_beta   90.00
_cell.angle_gamma   90.00
#
_symmetry.space_group_name_H-M   'P 1'
#
loop_
_entity.id
_entity.type
_entity.pdbx_description
1 polymer ?
#
loop_
_entity_poly.entity_id
_entity_poly.type
_entity_poly.pdbx_seq_one_letter_code
_entity_poly.pdbx_strand_id
1 'polypeptide(L)'
;YDFFKNIERYIKDGKSIEDIIPTVVPSSDCNSFSKIWGIKSGNEIMAKNICNILVSIYKYFKNGNDRYGFESNYKEDFTFLNYWVNWKIHEGMFNENTTVKDFYDYIGSHALSELNYDVSNTLIYDIDKDDLYKLNILYSLYEKYSKLNAITYDNLDQDKQSLYSHSTACCNDYNKAKYICNDDNKNNNS
;
A
#
# COMPACT_ATOMS: atom_id res chain seq x y z
N TYR A 1 6.64 9.20 -6.61
CA TYR A 1 5.23 8.92 -6.31
C TYR A 1 4.75 9.89 -5.24
N ASP A 2 3.59 10.53 -5.46
CA ASP A 2 3.13 11.67 -4.64
C ASP A 2 2.82 11.30 -3.19
N PHE A 3 2.39 10.05 -2.92
CA PHE A 3 2.05 9.63 -1.56
C PHE A 3 3.19 9.76 -0.53
N PHE A 4 4.46 9.72 -0.95
CA PHE A 4 5.57 9.91 0.00
C PHE A 4 5.59 11.31 0.63
N LYS A 5 4.94 12.31 0.03
CA LYS A 5 4.78 13.65 0.62
C LYS A 5 4.04 13.61 1.95
N ASN A 6 3.14 12.63 2.10
CA ASN A 6 2.29 12.44 3.28
C ASN A 6 2.49 11.04 3.87
N ILE A 7 3.71 10.50 3.84
CA ILE A 7 3.98 9.11 4.24
C ILE A 7 3.52 8.77 5.67
N GLU A 8 3.57 9.74 6.59
CA GLU A 8 3.12 9.60 7.98
C GLU A 8 1.61 9.33 8.10
N ARG A 9 0.83 9.64 7.07
CA ARG A 9 -0.60 9.31 6.99
C ARG A 9 -0.83 7.81 6.76
N TYR A 10 0.13 7.14 6.13
CA TYR A 10 0.04 5.72 5.75
C TYR A 10 0.88 4.82 6.68
N ILE A 11 1.82 5.41 7.40
CA ILE A 11 2.66 4.77 8.40
C ILE A 11 2.66 5.63 9.66
N LYS A 12 2.10 5.12 10.76
CA LYS A 12 2.05 5.83 12.04
C LYS A 12 2.65 4.97 13.14
N ASP A 13 3.59 5.54 13.90
CA ASP A 13 4.25 4.86 15.02
C ASP A 13 4.81 3.47 14.62
N GLY A 14 5.35 3.38 13.41
CA GLY A 14 5.87 2.14 12.84
C GLY A 14 4.82 1.12 12.39
N LYS A 15 3.54 1.45 12.43
CA LYS A 15 2.44 0.60 11.98
C LYS A 15 1.98 1.02 10.60
N SER A 16 1.74 0.05 9.73
CA SER A 16 1.13 0.31 8.43
C SER A 16 -0.33 0.71 8.63
N ILE A 17 -0.92 1.38 7.63
CA ILE A 17 -2.34 1.74 7.67
C ILE A 17 -3.26 0.52 7.92
N GLU A 18 -2.86 -0.66 7.44
CA GLU A 18 -3.58 -1.93 7.65
C GLU A 18 -3.65 -2.32 9.13
N ASP A 19 -2.60 -2.01 9.90
CA ASP A 19 -2.52 -2.30 11.34
C ASP A 19 -3.20 -1.23 12.21
N ILE A 20 -3.47 -0.06 11.63
CA ILE A 20 -4.08 1.09 12.33
C ILE A 20 -5.60 1.05 12.22
N ILE A 21 -6.13 0.51 11.12
CA ILE A 21 -7.57 0.46 10.88
C ILE A 21 -8.22 -0.47 11.93
N PRO A 22 -9.18 0.02 12.73
CA PRO A 22 -9.70 -0.71 13.90
C PRO A 22 -10.35 -2.05 13.55
N THR A 23 -10.94 -2.17 12.34
CA THR A 23 -11.53 -3.41 11.84
C THR A 23 -11.74 -3.32 10.33
N VAL A 24 -11.33 -4.36 9.61
CA VAL A 24 -11.72 -4.56 8.21
C VAL A 24 -13.16 -5.06 8.20
N VAL A 25 -14.10 -4.24 7.71
CA VAL A 25 -15.52 -4.61 7.66
C VAL A 25 -15.79 -5.38 6.37
N PRO A 26 -16.29 -6.63 6.44
CA PRO A 26 -16.65 -7.38 5.23
C PRO A 26 -17.76 -6.67 4.45
N SER A 27 -17.57 -6.53 3.15
CA SER A 27 -18.60 -5.99 2.23
C SER A 27 -19.25 -7.10 1.40
N SER A 28 -20.57 -7.00 1.18
CA SER A 28 -21.30 -7.84 0.23
C SER A 28 -20.80 -7.66 -1.20
N ASP A 29 -20.38 -6.44 -1.53
CA ASP A 29 -19.87 -6.07 -2.83
C ASP A 29 -18.51 -6.73 -3.08
N CYS A 30 -17.66 -6.79 -2.04
CA CYS A 30 -16.41 -7.54 -2.07
C CYS A 30 -16.61 -9.06 -2.17
N ASN A 31 -17.72 -9.61 -1.65
CA ASN A 31 -18.06 -11.02 -1.85
C ASN A 31 -18.45 -11.31 -3.31
N SER A 32 -19.17 -10.38 -3.94
CA SER A 32 -19.55 -10.48 -5.36
C SER A 32 -18.30 -10.40 -6.24
N PHE A 33 -17.46 -9.40 -5.97
CA PHE A 33 -16.16 -9.21 -6.62
C PHE A 33 -15.28 -10.46 -6.55
N SER A 34 -15.09 -11.04 -5.37
CA SER A 34 -14.17 -12.18 -5.18
C SER A 34 -14.63 -13.44 -5.93
N LYS A 35 -15.94 -13.67 -6.01
CA LYS A 35 -16.52 -14.80 -6.76
C LYS A 35 -16.32 -14.69 -8.27
N ILE A 36 -16.03 -13.50 -8.79
CA ILE A 36 -15.85 -13.29 -10.23
C ILE A 36 -14.37 -13.09 -10.53
N TRP A 37 -13.78 -12.00 -10.03
CA TRP A 37 -12.39 -11.69 -10.28
C TRP A 37 -11.46 -12.67 -9.58
N GLY A 38 -11.73 -13.01 -8.31
CA GLY A 38 -10.89 -13.92 -7.53
C GLY A 38 -10.83 -15.34 -8.09
N ILE A 39 -11.93 -15.86 -8.63
CA ILE A 39 -11.93 -17.14 -9.36
C ILE A 39 -11.11 -17.02 -10.66
N LYS A 40 -11.30 -15.94 -11.43
CA LYS A 40 -10.54 -15.68 -12.66
C LYS A 40 -9.03 -15.53 -12.40
N SER A 41 -8.65 -14.82 -11.34
CA SER A 41 -7.26 -14.55 -10.96
C SER A 41 -6.62 -15.68 -10.16
N GLY A 42 -7.37 -16.74 -9.84
CA GLY A 42 -6.85 -17.96 -9.21
C GLY A 42 -6.76 -17.93 -7.69
N ASN A 43 -7.18 -16.84 -7.03
CA ASN A 43 -7.12 -16.73 -5.57
C ASN A 43 -8.30 -15.92 -4.99
N GLU A 44 -9.45 -16.59 -4.83
CA GLU A 44 -10.68 -15.98 -4.30
C GLU A 44 -10.51 -15.39 -2.90
N ILE A 45 -9.80 -16.09 -2.01
CA ILE A 45 -9.61 -15.65 -0.62
C ILE A 45 -8.81 -14.35 -0.59
N MET A 46 -7.68 -14.30 -1.33
CA MET A 46 -6.85 -13.11 -1.38
C MET A 46 -7.58 -11.95 -2.08
N ALA A 47 -8.31 -12.22 -3.17
CA ALA A 47 -9.14 -11.22 -3.84
C ALA A 47 -10.15 -10.56 -2.88
N LYS A 48 -10.86 -11.38 -2.10
CA LYS A 48 -11.81 -10.90 -1.10
C LYS A 48 -11.12 -10.05 -0.04
N ASN A 49 -9.97 -10.51 0.46
CA ASN A 49 -9.22 -9.79 1.49
C ASN A 49 -8.72 -8.43 0.98
N ILE A 50 -8.12 -8.38 -0.22
CA ILE A 50 -7.65 -7.14 -0.84
C ILE A 50 -8.80 -6.15 -1.01
N CYS A 51 -9.96 -6.60 -1.54
CA CYS A 51 -11.13 -5.73 -1.70
C CYS A 51 -11.60 -5.14 -0.37
N ASN A 52 -11.76 -5.97 0.68
CA ASN A 52 -12.25 -5.48 1.96
C ASN A 52 -11.27 -4.50 2.62
N ILE A 53 -9.95 -4.76 2.52
CA ILE A 53 -8.94 -3.85 3.05
C ILE A 53 -8.92 -2.54 2.25
N LEU A 54 -8.97 -2.59 0.91
CA LEU A 54 -9.05 -1.41 0.06
C LEU A 54 -10.23 -0.50 0.45
N VAL A 55 -11.43 -1.09 0.57
CA VAL A 55 -12.64 -0.37 1.00
C VAL A 55 -12.46 0.24 2.39
N SER A 56 -11.83 -0.49 3.31
CA SER A 56 -11.60 -0.02 4.67
C SER A 56 -10.60 1.15 4.71
N ILE A 57 -9.50 1.06 3.96
CA ILE A 57 -8.51 2.14 3.82
C ILE A 57 -9.17 3.37 3.19
N TYR A 58 -9.93 3.21 2.10
CA TYR A 58 -10.64 4.31 1.46
C TYR A 58 -11.62 5.00 2.44
N LYS A 59 -12.45 4.24 3.16
CA LYS A 59 -13.38 4.78 4.16
C LYS A 59 -12.65 5.52 5.29
N TYR A 60 -11.51 4.99 5.72
CA TYR A 60 -10.66 5.65 6.71
C TYR A 60 -10.12 6.99 6.19
N PHE A 61 -9.62 7.04 4.95
CA PHE A 61 -9.14 8.28 4.36
C PHE A 61 -10.24 9.31 4.13
N LYS A 62 -11.39 8.88 3.61
CA LYS A 62 -12.58 9.71 3.41
C LYS A 62 -13.08 10.27 4.73
N ASN A 63 -13.03 9.48 5.82
CA ASN A 63 -13.51 9.85 7.15
C ASN A 63 -14.90 10.51 7.14
N GLY A 64 -15.82 9.98 6.32
CA GLY A 64 -17.18 10.50 6.16
C GLY A 64 -17.32 11.82 5.39
N ASN A 65 -16.24 12.35 4.80
CA ASN A 65 -16.29 13.59 4.02
C ASN A 65 -16.84 13.35 2.61
N ASP A 66 -18.05 13.83 2.34
CA ASP A 66 -18.69 13.69 1.01
C ASP A 66 -18.05 14.55 -0.09
N ARG A 67 -17.13 15.46 0.27
CA ARG A 67 -16.34 16.27 -0.67
C ARG A 67 -14.89 15.82 -0.73
N TYR A 68 -14.61 14.57 -0.36
CA TYR A 68 -13.26 14.01 -0.32
C TYR A 68 -12.48 14.21 -1.63
N GLY A 69 -13.13 14.16 -2.79
CA GLY A 69 -12.53 14.49 -4.10
C GLY A 69 -11.89 15.89 -4.23
N PHE A 70 -12.23 16.83 -3.34
CA PHE A 70 -11.70 18.19 -3.33
C PHE A 70 -10.69 18.43 -2.21
N GLU A 71 -10.42 17.43 -1.37
CA GLU A 71 -9.48 17.54 -0.26
C GLU A 71 -8.02 17.56 -0.75
N SER A 72 -7.16 18.27 -0.03
CA SER A 72 -5.76 18.43 -0.41
C SER A 72 -4.99 17.11 -0.47
N ASN A 73 -5.40 16.12 0.33
CA ASN A 73 -4.74 14.81 0.43
C ASN A 73 -5.34 13.76 -0.51
N TYR A 74 -6.42 14.08 -1.24
CA TYR A 74 -7.11 13.12 -2.11
C TYR A 74 -6.15 12.49 -3.12
N LYS A 75 -5.33 13.31 -3.78
CA LYS A 75 -4.38 12.83 -4.79
C LYS A 75 -3.33 11.90 -4.18
N GLU A 76 -2.74 12.30 -3.05
CA GLU A 76 -1.73 11.52 -2.34
C GLU A 76 -2.31 10.18 -1.88
N ASP A 77 -3.52 10.20 -1.32
CA ASP A 77 -4.23 9.00 -0.85
C ASP A 77 -4.50 8.03 -2.01
N PHE A 78 -4.94 8.52 -3.17
CA PHE A 78 -5.13 7.66 -4.33
C PHE A 78 -3.82 7.14 -4.92
N THR A 79 -2.74 7.93 -4.90
CA THR A 79 -1.42 7.39 -5.28
C THR A 79 -0.92 6.34 -4.31
N PHE A 80 -1.27 6.42 -3.02
CA PHE A 80 -0.99 5.35 -2.06
C PHE A 80 -1.84 4.11 -2.35
N LEU A 81 -3.15 4.26 -2.55
CA LEU A 81 -4.03 3.14 -2.87
C LEU A 81 -3.57 2.41 -4.13
N ASN A 82 -3.14 3.15 -5.16
CA ASN A 82 -2.57 2.55 -6.36
C ASN A 82 -1.33 1.70 -6.06
N TYR A 83 -0.36 2.27 -5.31
CA TYR A 83 0.82 1.54 -4.86
C TYR A 83 0.44 0.28 -4.07
N TRP A 84 -0.47 0.41 -3.10
CA TRP A 84 -0.86 -0.66 -2.20
C TRP A 84 -1.52 -1.83 -2.96
N VAL A 85 -2.45 -1.54 -3.88
CA VAL A 85 -3.09 -2.61 -4.70
C VAL A 85 -2.06 -3.32 -5.58
N ASN A 86 -1.15 -2.57 -6.23
CA ASN A 86 -0.05 -3.15 -7.01
C ASN A 86 0.80 -4.10 -6.18
N TRP A 87 1.20 -3.66 -4.98
CA TRP A 87 1.99 -4.48 -4.06
C TRP A 87 1.25 -5.77 -3.67
N LYS A 88 -0.02 -5.67 -3.25
CA LYS A 88 -0.79 -6.84 -2.82
C LYS A 88 -1.12 -7.81 -3.93
N ILE A 89 -1.34 -7.34 -5.17
CA ILE A 89 -1.53 -8.23 -6.33
C ILE A 89 -0.23 -8.94 -6.68
N HIS A 90 0.90 -8.23 -6.67
CA HIS A 90 2.19 -8.85 -6.94
C HIS A 90 2.58 -9.91 -5.89
N GLU A 91 2.20 -9.72 -4.62
CA GLU A 91 2.44 -10.72 -3.55
C GLU A 91 1.35 -11.78 -3.42
N GLY A 92 0.14 -11.51 -3.90
CA GLY A 92 -1.08 -12.26 -3.57
C GLY A 92 -1.26 -13.63 -4.22
N MET A 93 -0.20 -14.22 -4.80
CA MET A 93 -0.24 -15.52 -5.48
C MET A 93 -1.39 -15.62 -6.51
N PHE A 94 -1.57 -14.60 -7.33
CA PHE A 94 -2.52 -14.62 -8.44
C PHE A 94 -1.88 -15.20 -9.71
N ASN A 95 -2.71 -15.52 -10.71
CA ASN A 95 -2.26 -15.94 -12.03
C ASN A 95 -1.36 -14.85 -12.67
N GLU A 96 -0.33 -15.26 -13.42
CA GLU A 96 0.68 -14.34 -14.00
C GLU A 96 0.11 -13.24 -14.90
N ASN A 97 -1.06 -13.47 -15.50
CA ASN A 97 -1.75 -12.49 -16.35
C ASN A 97 -2.66 -11.53 -15.57
N THR A 98 -2.69 -11.60 -14.25
CA THR A 98 -3.52 -10.74 -13.41
C THR A 98 -2.92 -9.35 -13.33
N THR A 99 -3.68 -8.34 -13.78
CA THR A 99 -3.27 -6.93 -13.74
C THR A 99 -4.09 -6.15 -12.72
N VAL A 100 -3.53 -5.04 -12.25
CA VAL A 100 -4.21 -4.06 -11.38
C VAL A 100 -5.31 -3.35 -12.15
N LYS A 101 -5.10 -3.11 -13.44
CA LYS A 101 -6.16 -2.59 -14.31
C LYS A 101 -7.35 -3.56 -14.35
N ASP A 102 -7.11 -4.86 -14.55
CA ASP A 102 -8.18 -5.86 -14.52
C ASP A 102 -8.87 -5.85 -13.15
N PHE A 103 -8.12 -5.90 -12.05
CA PHE A 103 -8.68 -5.79 -10.70
C PHE A 103 -9.62 -4.60 -10.58
N TYR A 104 -9.19 -3.43 -11.05
CA TYR A 104 -9.98 -2.21 -10.97
C TYR A 104 -11.26 -2.27 -11.82
N ASP A 105 -11.19 -2.79 -13.05
CA ASP A 105 -12.35 -2.91 -13.92
C ASP A 105 -13.47 -3.73 -13.25
N TYR A 106 -13.12 -4.79 -12.50
CA TYR A 106 -14.09 -5.58 -11.72
C TYR A 106 -14.53 -4.90 -10.41
N ILE A 107 -13.68 -4.12 -9.75
CA ILE A 107 -14.12 -3.25 -8.63
C ILE A 107 -15.16 -2.25 -9.14
N GLY A 108 -14.91 -1.65 -10.31
CA GLY A 108 -15.83 -0.73 -10.97
C GLY A 108 -17.23 -1.31 -11.22
N SER A 109 -17.33 -2.62 -11.48
CA SER A 109 -18.62 -3.29 -11.73
C SER A 109 -19.28 -3.86 -10.47
N HIS A 110 -18.54 -4.12 -9.39
CA HIS A 110 -19.06 -4.85 -8.23
C HIS A 110 -19.00 -4.11 -6.91
N ALA A 111 -18.05 -3.20 -6.71
CA ALA A 111 -17.77 -2.55 -5.42
C ALA A 111 -17.52 -1.04 -5.54
N LEU A 112 -17.88 -0.41 -6.67
CA LEU A 112 -17.67 1.01 -6.86
C LEU A 112 -18.50 1.89 -5.91
N SER A 113 -19.68 1.41 -5.51
CA SER A 113 -20.52 1.97 -4.47
C SER A 113 -19.79 2.12 -3.14
N GLU A 114 -18.99 1.12 -2.75
CA GLU A 114 -18.20 1.12 -1.51
C GLU A 114 -17.09 2.18 -1.52
N LEU A 115 -16.67 2.58 -2.72
CA LEU A 115 -15.66 3.60 -2.97
C LEU A 115 -16.30 4.92 -3.44
N ASN A 116 -17.60 5.07 -3.21
CA ASN A 116 -18.34 6.31 -3.41
C ASN A 116 -18.25 6.89 -4.84
N TYR A 117 -17.93 6.03 -5.82
CA TYR A 117 -17.64 6.41 -7.20
C TYR A 117 -16.46 7.39 -7.37
N ASP A 118 -15.61 7.54 -6.34
CA ASP A 118 -14.46 8.44 -6.36
C ASP A 118 -13.27 7.86 -7.14
N VAL A 119 -13.28 6.56 -7.40
CA VAL A 119 -12.16 5.89 -8.06
C VAL A 119 -12.37 5.85 -9.57
N SER A 120 -11.26 5.89 -10.32
CA SER A 120 -11.27 5.65 -11.76
C SER A 120 -10.02 4.89 -12.18
N ASN A 121 -10.05 4.34 -13.40
CA ASN A 121 -8.91 3.71 -14.07
C ASN A 121 -7.70 4.66 -14.23
N THR A 122 -7.89 5.97 -14.10
CA THR A 122 -6.79 6.95 -14.14
C THR A 122 -6.07 7.09 -12.79
N LEU A 123 -6.71 6.63 -11.71
CA LEU A 123 -6.18 6.72 -10.34
C LEU A 123 -5.55 5.39 -9.88
N ILE A 124 -6.09 4.25 -10.33
CA ILE A 124 -5.56 2.91 -10.04
C ILE A 124 -5.16 2.24 -11.36
N TYR A 125 -3.88 1.93 -11.51
CA TYR A 125 -3.25 1.48 -12.75
C TYR A 125 -2.02 0.59 -12.46
N ASP A 126 -1.57 -0.18 -13.45
CA ASP A 126 -0.38 -1.01 -13.33
C ASP A 126 0.89 -0.17 -13.16
N ILE A 127 1.63 -0.41 -12.08
CA ILE A 127 2.97 0.11 -11.84
C ILE A 127 3.97 -0.88 -12.43
N ASP A 128 4.97 -0.37 -13.15
CA ASP A 128 6.07 -1.20 -13.64
C ASP A 128 6.71 -2.00 -12.50
N LYS A 129 7.10 -3.26 -12.77
CA LYS A 129 7.57 -4.18 -11.74
C LYS A 129 8.84 -3.68 -11.05
N ASP A 130 9.76 -3.05 -11.79
CA ASP A 130 11.00 -2.53 -11.23
C ASP A 130 10.73 -1.27 -10.38
N ASP A 131 9.79 -0.44 -10.82
CA ASP A 131 9.33 0.71 -10.04
C ASP A 131 8.59 0.28 -8.77
N LEU A 132 7.73 -0.74 -8.84
CA LEU A 132 7.05 -1.31 -7.68
C LEU A 132 8.05 -1.88 -6.68
N TYR A 133 9.09 -2.57 -7.17
CA TYR A 133 10.17 -3.09 -6.32
C TYR A 133 10.90 -1.95 -5.58
N LYS A 134 11.26 -0.87 -6.28
CA LYS A 134 11.87 0.33 -5.68
C LYS A 134 10.96 0.97 -4.64
N LEU A 135 9.67 1.07 -4.95
CA LEU A 135 8.65 1.62 -4.05
C LEU A 135 8.52 0.80 -2.76
N ASN A 136 8.49 -0.53 -2.85
CA ASN A 136 8.42 -1.41 -1.70
C ASN A 136 9.63 -1.24 -0.77
N ILE A 137 10.83 -1.06 -1.34
CA ILE A 137 12.05 -0.80 -0.56
C ILE A 137 11.95 0.54 0.17
N LEU A 138 11.54 1.60 -0.53
CA LEU A 138 11.39 2.92 0.08
C LEU A 138 10.31 2.92 1.17
N TYR A 139 9.17 2.27 0.91
CA TYR A 139 8.10 2.14 1.90
C TYR A 139 8.56 1.39 3.15
N SER A 140 9.28 0.26 2.97
CA SER A 140 9.82 -0.52 4.09
C SER A 140 10.88 0.26 4.89
N LEU A 141 11.69 1.08 4.22
CA LEU A 141 12.62 2.00 4.87
C LEU A 141 11.89 3.00 5.78
N TYR A 142 10.83 3.64 5.28
CA TYR A 142 10.01 4.56 6.08
C TYR A 142 9.32 3.85 7.25
N GLU A 143 8.82 2.62 7.05
CA GLU A 143 8.21 1.82 8.11
C GLU A 143 9.20 1.55 9.25
N LYS A 144 10.42 1.09 8.92
CA LYS A 144 11.48 0.80 9.89
C LYS A 144 11.99 2.06 10.58
N TYR A 145 12.12 3.17 9.84
CA TYR A 145 12.46 4.47 10.41
C TYR A 145 11.37 4.97 11.39
N SER A 146 10.10 4.81 11.05
CA SER A 146 8.99 5.17 11.94
C SER A 146 8.98 4.31 13.21
N LYS A 147 9.27 2.99 13.12
CA LYS A 147 9.45 2.11 14.29
C LYS A 147 10.57 2.59 15.22
N LEU A 148 11.69 3.05 14.66
CA LEU A 148 12.80 3.61 15.43
C LEU A 148 12.39 4.90 16.17
N ASN A 149 11.68 5.79 15.49
CA ASN A 149 11.23 7.05 16.07
C ASN A 149 10.15 6.88 17.14
N ALA A 150 9.42 5.76 17.12
CA ALA A 150 8.36 5.45 18.08
C ALA A 150 8.87 4.89 19.42
N ILE A 151 10.17 4.59 19.57
CA ILE A 151 10.74 4.06 20.81
C ILE A 151 10.72 5.14 21.89
N THR A 152 10.03 4.88 23.01
CA THR A 152 9.86 5.83 24.13
C THR A 152 10.93 5.70 25.22
N TYR A 153 11.70 4.61 25.23
CA TYR A 153 12.72 4.30 26.24
C TYR A 153 12.18 4.09 27.67
N ASP A 154 10.91 3.68 27.79
CA ASP A 154 10.26 3.39 29.07
C ASP A 154 10.73 2.06 29.69
N ASN A 155 11.13 1.08 28.88
CA ASN A 155 11.74 -0.18 29.33
C ASN A 155 13.09 -0.38 28.64
N LEU A 156 14.13 0.11 29.30
CA LEU A 156 15.47 0.25 28.75
C LEU A 156 16.06 -1.04 28.12
N ASP A 157 15.76 -2.22 28.68
CA ASP A 157 16.27 -3.50 28.15
C ASP A 157 15.50 -3.95 26.90
N GLN A 158 14.17 -3.84 26.91
CA GLN A 158 13.35 -4.13 25.73
C GLN A 158 13.60 -3.12 24.61
N ASP A 159 13.72 -1.85 24.95
CA ASP A 159 13.90 -0.76 23.99
C ASP A 159 15.28 -0.81 23.33
N LYS A 160 16.33 -1.23 24.05
CA LYS A 160 17.65 -1.50 23.45
C LYS A 160 17.60 -2.64 22.43
N GLN A 161 16.87 -3.71 22.71
CA GLN A 161 16.71 -4.82 21.76
C GLN A 161 15.93 -4.38 20.52
N SER A 162 14.84 -3.65 20.69
CA SER A 162 14.06 -3.07 19.60
C SER A 162 14.89 -2.09 18.76
N LEU A 163 15.66 -1.20 19.39
CA LEU A 163 16.57 -0.27 18.73
C LEU A 163 17.58 -1.00 17.86
N TYR A 164 18.26 -2.02 18.40
CA TYR A 164 19.24 -2.80 17.64
C TYR A 164 18.60 -3.52 16.44
N SER A 165 17.45 -4.16 16.66
CA SER A 165 16.72 -4.88 15.61
C SER A 165 16.27 -3.94 14.49
N HIS A 166 15.59 -2.85 14.83
CA HIS A 166 15.05 -1.90 13.87
C HIS A 166 16.15 -1.12 13.14
N SER A 167 17.25 -0.76 13.83
CA SER A 167 18.37 -0.05 13.20
C SER A 167 19.09 -0.94 12.19
N THR A 168 19.34 -2.20 12.53
CA THR A 168 19.95 -3.18 11.62
C THR A 168 19.07 -3.37 10.38
N ALA A 169 17.76 -3.54 10.55
CA ALA A 169 16.83 -3.69 9.45
C ALA A 169 16.75 -2.43 8.56
N CYS A 170 16.74 -1.23 9.17
CA CYS A 170 16.74 0.05 8.48
C CYS A 170 18.02 0.25 7.65
N CYS A 171 19.19 -0.06 8.22
CA CYS A 171 20.47 -0.01 7.52
C CYS A 171 20.49 -0.91 6.27
N ASN A 172 19.92 -2.11 6.36
CA ASN A 172 19.85 -3.03 5.22
C ASN A 172 19.01 -2.44 4.07
N ASP A 173 17.85 -1.87 4.37
CA ASP A 173 16.99 -1.24 3.38
C ASP A 173 17.62 0.03 2.80
N TYR A 174 18.26 0.85 3.66
CA TYR A 174 18.99 2.04 3.23
C TYR A 174 20.09 1.68 2.24
N ASN A 175 20.86 0.62 2.51
CA ASN A 175 21.91 0.16 1.60
C ASN A 175 21.34 -0.32 0.26
N LYS A 176 20.20 -1.04 0.26
CA LYS A 176 19.49 -1.44 -0.97
C LYS A 176 19.00 -0.23 -1.75
N ALA A 177 18.30 0.70 -1.09
CA ALA A 177 17.80 1.93 -1.71
C ALA A 177 18.94 2.76 -2.29
N LYS A 178 20.03 2.95 -1.53
CA LYS A 178 21.23 3.64 -1.97
C LYS A 178 21.85 2.98 -3.20
N TYR A 179 21.92 1.65 -3.23
CA TYR A 179 22.45 0.94 -4.39
C TYR A 179 21.59 1.20 -5.63
N ILE A 180 20.27 1.05 -5.52
CA ILE A 180 19.34 1.22 -6.64
C ILE A 180 19.33 2.66 -7.16
N CYS A 181 19.35 3.66 -6.27
CA CYS A 181 19.38 5.07 -6.67
C CYS A 181 20.74 5.51 -7.25
N ASN A 182 21.82 4.77 -7.00
CA ASN A 182 23.16 5.12 -7.49
C ASN A 182 23.52 4.42 -8.81
N ASP A 183 22.82 3.36 -9.22
CA ASP A 183 23.10 2.70 -10.50
C ASP A 183 22.72 3.57 -11.72
N ASP A 184 21.90 4.61 -11.54
CA ASP A 184 21.69 5.66 -12.57
C ASP A 184 22.95 6.50 -12.84
N ASN A 185 24.00 6.41 -12.01
CA ASN A 185 25.31 7.03 -12.27
C ASN A 185 26.28 6.14 -13.06
N LYS A 186 25.87 4.94 -13.52
CA LYS A 186 26.72 4.05 -14.35
C LYS A 186 26.45 4.10 -15.85
N ASN A 187 25.57 4.99 -16.33
CA ASN A 187 25.43 5.28 -17.76
C ASN A 187 26.19 6.54 -18.22
N ASN A 188 27.19 6.99 -17.45
CA ASN A 188 28.14 8.03 -17.85
C ASN A 188 29.56 7.47 -18.01
N ASN A 189 29.73 6.31 -18.66
CA ASN A 189 31.02 5.84 -19.21
C ASN A 189 30.80 4.62 -20.12
N SER A 190 30.46 4.84 -21.40
CA SER A 190 31.30 4.46 -22.55
C SER A 190 30.63 4.79 -23.88
#